data_AF-A0A843LB42-F1
#
_entry.id   AF-A0A843LB42-F1
#
_cell.length_a   1.000
_cell.length_b   1.000
_cell.length_c   1.000
_cell.angle_alpha   90.00
_cell.angle_beta   90.00
_cell.angle_gamma   90.00
#
_symmetry.space_group_name_H-M   'P 1'
#
loop_
_entity.id
_entity.type
_entity.pdbx_description
1 polymer ?
#
loop_
_entity_poly.entity_id
_entity_poly.type
_entity_poly.pdbx_seq_one_letter_code
_entity_poly.pdbx_strand_id
1 'polypeptide(L)'
;NRLPAPRRERFNRLLGAWWRSPRIGQDAGCTVHGDATPGNYLFDGGTCAIDFEGSRDHAHPVRDLGILAAELKASPGNGSRAEDWIGHLLWHYSNGEEEFRRHTAVLPFFMALGHLRIARLPWRAGERDRLLQEAEACLAAAPG
;
A
#
# COMPACT_ATOMS: atom_id res chain seq x y z
N ASN A 1 4.10 -9.15 19.30
CA ASN A 1 3.62 -9.26 17.90
C ASN A 1 2.36 -10.10 17.67
N ARG A 2 1.75 -10.77 18.66
CA ARG A 2 0.52 -11.55 18.43
C ARG A 2 -0.71 -10.64 18.44
N LEU A 3 -1.55 -10.74 17.42
CA LEU A 3 -2.87 -10.08 17.41
C LEU A 3 -3.87 -10.88 18.26
N PRO A 4 -4.82 -10.22 18.96
CA PRO A 4 -5.94 -10.89 19.59
C PRO A 4 -6.73 -11.73 18.57
N ALA A 5 -7.27 -12.87 18.99
CA ALA A 5 -7.95 -13.81 18.10
C ALA A 5 -9.06 -13.15 17.24
N PRO A 6 -9.96 -12.31 17.79
CA PRO A 6 -11.02 -11.69 16.99
C PRO A 6 -10.48 -10.80 15.86
N ARG A 7 -9.43 -10.02 16.15
CA ARG A 7 -8.82 -9.12 15.17
C ARG A 7 -8.10 -9.89 14.07
N ARG A 8 -7.37 -10.95 14.46
CA ARG A 8 -6.72 -11.85 13.50
C ARG A 8 -7.72 -12.52 12.56
N GLU A 9 -8.84 -13.00 13.09
CA GLU A 9 -9.91 -13.60 12.27
C GLU A 9 -10.52 -12.59 11.30
N ARG A 10 -10.71 -11.34 11.73
CA ARG A 10 -11.16 -10.27 10.85
C ARG A 10 -10.19 -10.03 9.69
N PHE A 11 -8.89 -9.91 9.98
CA PHE A 11 -7.86 -9.81 8.93
C PHE A 11 -7.89 -11.00 7.98
N ASN A 12 -7.97 -12.23 8.50
CA ASN A 12 -8.02 -13.43 7.67
C ASN A 12 -9.23 -13.43 6.71
N ARG A 13 -10.42 -13.02 7.20
CA ARG A 13 -11.61 -12.91 6.34
C ARG A 13 -11.42 -11.88 5.24
N LEU A 14 -10.93 -10.70 5.58
CA LEU A 14 -10.73 -9.60 4.63
C LEU A 14 -9.65 -9.94 3.59
N LEU A 15 -8.50 -10.45 4.02
CA LEU A 15 -7.44 -10.91 3.11
C LEU A 15 -7.94 -12.06 2.22
N GLY A 16 -8.75 -12.97 2.75
CA GLY A 16 -9.36 -14.04 1.98
C GLY A 16 -10.32 -13.52 0.90
N ALA A 17 -11.04 -12.43 1.15
CA ALA A 17 -11.90 -11.79 0.15
C ALA A 17 -11.08 -11.20 -1.00
N TRP A 18 -10.00 -10.47 -0.68
CA TRP A 18 -9.06 -9.97 -1.67
C TRP A 18 -8.38 -11.08 -2.46
N TRP A 19 -7.96 -12.16 -1.80
CA TRP A 19 -7.35 -13.33 -2.47
C TRP A 19 -8.21 -13.93 -3.58
N ARG A 20 -9.54 -13.90 -3.42
CA ARG A 20 -10.50 -14.38 -4.42
C ARG A 20 -10.90 -13.31 -5.45
N SER A 21 -10.46 -12.06 -5.27
CA SER A 21 -10.80 -10.97 -6.17
C SER A 21 -9.98 -11.05 -7.46
N PRO A 22 -10.60 -10.95 -8.64
CA PRO A 22 -9.86 -10.89 -9.92
C PRO A 22 -8.99 -9.63 -10.02
N ARG A 23 -9.20 -8.65 -9.13
CA ARG A 23 -8.49 -7.38 -9.15
C ARG A 23 -7.01 -7.50 -8.84
N ILE A 24 -6.63 -8.43 -7.96
CA ILE A 24 -5.23 -8.65 -7.57
C ILE A 24 -4.58 -9.81 -8.32
N GLY A 25 -5.38 -10.65 -8.99
CA GLY A 25 -4.91 -11.77 -9.82
C GLY A 25 -4.96 -11.40 -11.31
N GLN A 26 -4.14 -10.45 -11.74
CA GLN A 26 -4.05 -10.08 -13.16
C GLN A 26 -2.80 -10.73 -13.78
N ASP A 27 -2.99 -11.33 -14.96
CA ASP A 27 -1.99 -12.11 -15.73
C ASP A 27 -0.82 -11.28 -16.29
N ALA A 28 -0.81 -9.97 -16.03
CA ALA A 28 0.27 -9.06 -16.40
C ALA A 28 0.89 -8.46 -15.14
N GLY A 29 2.06 -8.96 -14.76
CA GLY A 29 2.89 -8.38 -13.70
C GLY A 29 4.04 -7.56 -14.28
N CYS A 30 4.57 -6.64 -13.47
CA CYS A 30 5.78 -5.87 -13.77
C CYS A 30 6.85 -6.07 -12.69
N THR A 31 8.05 -5.61 -12.98
CA THR A 31 9.10 -5.48 -11.96
C THR A 31 8.72 -4.38 -10.98
N VAL A 32 8.65 -4.73 -9.71
CA VAL A 32 8.42 -3.82 -8.60
C VAL A 32 9.69 -3.71 -7.75
N HIS A 33 9.91 -2.54 -7.18
CA HIS A 33 10.99 -2.24 -6.24
C HIS A 33 10.97 -3.19 -5.03
N GLY A 34 9.78 -3.55 -4.55
CA GLY A 34 9.67 -4.45 -3.40
C GLY A 34 9.61 -3.71 -2.06
N ASP A 35 10.38 -2.64 -1.95
CA ASP A 35 10.50 -1.74 -0.80
C ASP A 35 10.38 -0.24 -1.17
N ALA A 36 9.27 0.15 -1.81
CA ALA A 36 9.06 1.51 -2.27
C ALA A 36 8.67 2.47 -1.13
N THR A 37 9.59 2.74 -0.20
CA THR A 37 9.40 3.80 0.81
C THR A 37 9.99 5.11 0.29
N PRO A 38 9.52 6.29 0.74
CA PRO A 38 10.09 7.56 0.31
C PRO A 38 11.60 7.69 0.52
N GLY A 39 12.15 7.03 1.55
CA GLY A 39 13.59 7.03 1.84
C GLY A 39 14.44 6.28 0.80
N ASN A 40 13.83 5.42 -0.03
CA ASN A 40 14.50 4.68 -1.08
C ASN A 40 14.43 5.39 -2.45
N TYR A 41 13.86 6.59 -2.51
CA TYR A 41 13.86 7.44 -3.70
C TYR A 41 14.72 8.68 -3.48
N LEU A 42 15.74 8.84 -4.30
CA LEU A 42 16.62 10.00 -4.34
C LEU A 42 16.11 10.97 -5.40
N PHE A 43 16.02 12.24 -5.02
CA PHE A 43 15.56 13.33 -5.90
C PHE A 43 16.70 14.33 -6.11
N ASP A 44 17.38 14.25 -7.25
CA ASP A 44 18.47 15.15 -7.63
C ASP A 44 18.48 15.36 -9.15
N GLY A 45 17.76 16.37 -9.65
CA GLY A 45 17.56 16.63 -11.08
C GLY A 45 16.73 15.55 -11.82
N GLY A 46 16.48 14.41 -11.17
CA GLY A 46 15.63 13.30 -11.59
C GLY A 46 15.33 12.40 -10.39
N THR A 47 14.65 11.29 -10.63
CA THR A 47 14.29 10.32 -9.58
C THR A 47 15.08 9.04 -9.77
N CYS A 48 15.82 8.62 -8.74
CA CYS A 48 16.55 7.36 -8.70
C CYS A 48 16.03 6.51 -7.52
N ALA A 49 15.87 5.21 -7.72
CA ALA A 49 15.52 4.29 -6.65
C ALA A 49 16.76 3.50 -6.20
N ILE A 50 16.81 3.14 -4.92
CA ILE A 50 17.90 2.37 -4.30
C ILE A 50 17.33 1.28 -3.41
N ASP A 51 18.15 0.29 -3.02
CA ASP A 51 17.73 -0.81 -2.13
C ASP A 51 16.71 -1.78 -2.78
N PHE A 52 17.15 -2.42 -3.85
CA PHE A 52 16.36 -3.38 -4.63
C PHE A 52 16.40 -4.83 -4.08
N GLU A 53 16.86 -5.06 -2.85
CA GLU A 53 16.94 -6.42 -2.28
C GLU A 53 15.55 -7.10 -2.19
N GLY A 54 14.49 -6.29 -2.06
CA GLY A 54 13.11 -6.74 -2.05
C GLY A 54 12.46 -6.89 -3.43
N SER A 55 13.18 -6.55 -4.51
CA SER A 55 12.64 -6.46 -5.87
C SER A 55 12.07 -7.78 -6.35
N ARG A 56 10.96 -7.70 -7.09
CA ARG A 56 10.26 -8.86 -7.62
C ARG A 56 9.80 -8.59 -9.03
N ASP A 57 10.00 -9.57 -9.89
CA ASP A 57 9.35 -9.60 -11.20
C ASP A 57 7.93 -10.17 -11.07
N HIS A 58 7.10 -9.88 -12.07
CA HIS A 58 5.74 -10.37 -12.21
C HIS A 58 4.82 -10.04 -11.01
N ALA A 59 5.00 -8.85 -10.43
CA ALA A 59 4.16 -8.34 -9.36
C ALA A 59 3.11 -7.35 -9.88
N HIS A 60 2.04 -7.16 -9.11
CA HIS A 60 1.00 -6.20 -9.48
C HIS A 60 1.55 -4.76 -9.51
N PRO A 61 1.28 -3.95 -10.55
CA PRO A 61 1.88 -2.62 -10.72
C PRO A 61 1.60 -1.63 -9.58
N VAL A 62 0.42 -1.73 -8.98
CA VAL A 62 0.01 -0.89 -7.83
C VAL A 62 0.73 -1.24 -6.52
N ARG A 63 1.52 -2.33 -6.47
CA ARG A 63 2.12 -2.79 -5.21
C ARG A 63 2.97 -1.71 -4.55
N ASP A 64 3.90 -1.13 -5.29
CA ASP A 64 4.80 -0.11 -4.76
C ASP A 64 4.07 1.20 -4.45
N LEU A 65 3.08 1.57 -5.27
CA LEU A 65 2.21 2.72 -5.00
C LEU A 65 1.46 2.59 -3.68
N GLY A 66 1.00 1.38 -3.34
CA GLY A 66 0.35 1.12 -2.06
C GLY A 66 1.29 1.27 -0.88
N ILE A 67 2.56 0.85 -1.02
CA ILE A 67 3.57 1.06 0.04
C ILE A 67 3.86 2.55 0.21
N LEU A 68 4.09 3.29 -0.88
CA LEU A 68 4.29 4.74 -0.86
C LEU A 68 3.09 5.46 -0.22
N ALA A 69 1.87 5.12 -0.63
CA ALA A 69 0.65 5.72 -0.11
C ALA A 69 0.47 5.45 1.39
N ALA A 70 0.80 4.25 1.87
CA ALA A 70 0.75 3.94 3.30
C ALA A 70 1.78 4.77 4.11
N GLU A 71 3.00 4.93 3.60
CA GLU A 71 4.03 5.77 4.21
C GLU A 71 3.63 7.26 4.25
N LEU A 72 3.06 7.76 3.14
CA LEU A 72 2.52 9.13 3.08
C LEU A 72 1.40 9.34 4.11
N LYS A 73 0.49 8.37 4.25
CA LYS A 73 -0.63 8.44 5.21
C LYS A 73 -0.17 8.29 6.67
N ALA A 74 0.87 7.50 6.92
CA ALA A 74 1.44 7.28 8.24
C ALA A 74 2.46 8.35 8.68
N SER A 75 2.83 9.26 7.77
CA SER A 75 3.76 10.33 8.05
C SER A 75 3.10 11.44 8.91
N PRO A 76 3.74 11.86 10.02
CA PRO A 76 3.19 12.91 10.88
C PRO A 76 2.95 14.21 10.12
N GLY A 77 1.86 14.92 10.43
CA GLY A 77 1.56 16.23 9.85
C GLY A 77 0.86 16.20 8.48
N ASN A 78 0.74 15.05 7.82
CA ASN A 78 0.12 14.98 6.50
C ASN A 78 -1.43 15.03 6.54
N GLY A 79 -2.06 14.59 7.64
CA GLY A 79 -3.50 14.77 7.87
C GLY A 79 -4.38 14.40 6.66
N SER A 80 -5.25 15.32 6.25
CA SER A 80 -6.11 15.16 5.06
C SER A 80 -5.34 15.30 3.73
N ARG A 81 -4.21 16.02 3.70
CA ARG A 81 -3.41 16.24 2.48
C ARG A 81 -2.80 14.96 1.93
N ALA A 82 -2.65 13.92 2.76
CA ALA A 82 -2.16 12.62 2.31
C ALA A 82 -3.02 12.05 1.17
N GLU A 83 -4.35 12.16 1.26
CA GLU A 83 -5.26 11.64 0.23
C GLU A 83 -5.11 12.40 -1.10
N ASP A 84 -4.95 13.72 -1.03
CA ASP A 84 -4.72 14.55 -2.23
C ASP A 84 -3.42 14.15 -2.95
N TRP A 85 -2.35 13.90 -2.20
CA TRP A 85 -1.07 13.46 -2.76
C TRP A 85 -1.11 12.04 -3.32
N ILE A 86 -1.83 11.14 -2.64
CA ILE A 86 -2.05 9.76 -3.12
C ILE A 86 -2.84 9.79 -4.43
N GLY A 87 -3.89 10.60 -4.51
CA GLY A 87 -4.66 10.80 -5.74
C GLY A 87 -3.81 11.36 -6.88
N HIS A 88 -3.00 12.39 -6.59
CA HIS A 88 -2.08 12.98 -7.56
C HIS A 88 -1.03 11.97 -8.06
N LEU A 89 -0.44 11.17 -7.16
CA LEU A 89 0.51 10.11 -7.49
C LEU A 89 -0.12 9.08 -8.44
N LEU A 90 -1.29 8.57 -8.08
CA LEU A 90 -2.02 7.59 -8.90
C LEU A 90 -2.40 8.14 -10.27
N TRP A 91 -2.83 9.41 -10.33
CA TRP A 91 -3.19 10.06 -11.59
C TRP A 91 -2.01 10.10 -12.55
N HIS A 92 -0.84 10.56 -12.09
CA HIS A 92 0.35 10.66 -12.91
C HIS A 92 1.02 9.31 -13.22
N TYR A 93 0.75 8.28 -12.41
CA TYR A 93 1.18 6.92 -12.70
C TYR A 93 0.34 6.26 -13.81
N SER A 94 -0.89 6.73 -14.02
CA SER A 94 -1.84 6.10 -14.93
C SER A 94 -1.88 6.78 -16.30
N ASN A 95 -2.09 6.02 -17.37
CA ASN A 95 -2.20 6.51 -18.74
C ASN A 95 -3.61 7.02 -19.11
N GLY A 96 -4.38 7.47 -18.11
CA GLY A 96 -5.74 7.99 -18.28
C GLY A 96 -6.70 7.57 -17.17
N GLU A 97 -7.94 8.05 -17.29
CA GLU A 97 -8.97 7.90 -16.24
C GLU A 97 -9.37 6.44 -15.99
N GLU A 98 -9.41 5.58 -17.00
CA GLU A 98 -9.76 4.18 -16.83
C GLU A 98 -8.71 3.44 -15.99
N GLU A 99 -7.43 3.60 -16.33
CA GLU A 99 -6.33 3.00 -15.58
C GLU A 99 -6.24 3.58 -14.16
N PHE A 100 -6.45 4.90 -14.02
CA PHE A 100 -6.54 5.54 -12.71
C PHE A 100 -7.64 4.94 -11.83
N ARG A 101 -8.84 4.73 -12.37
CA ARG A 101 -9.95 4.10 -11.64
C ARG A 101 -9.62 2.66 -11.26
N ARG A 102 -9.01 1.88 -12.17
CA ARG A 102 -8.56 0.51 -11.88
C ARG A 102 -7.52 0.50 -10.76
N HIS A 103 -6.49 1.34 -10.83
CA HIS A 103 -5.45 1.42 -9.80
C HIS A 103 -6.01 1.86 -8.45
N THR A 104 -6.84 2.92 -8.42
CA THR A 104 -7.52 3.39 -7.22
C THR A 104 -8.36 2.29 -6.56
N ALA A 105 -9.00 1.45 -7.37
CA ALA A 105 -9.86 0.37 -6.89
C ALA A 105 -9.09 -0.83 -6.29
N VAL A 106 -7.78 -0.90 -6.47
CA VAL A 106 -6.88 -1.95 -5.93
C VAL A 106 -5.94 -1.40 -4.86
N LEU A 107 -5.62 -0.10 -4.90
CA LEU A 107 -4.70 0.56 -3.99
C LEU A 107 -4.93 0.23 -2.51
N PRO A 108 -6.17 0.18 -1.97
CA PRO A 108 -6.38 -0.12 -0.55
C PRO A 108 -5.78 -1.46 -0.11
N PHE A 109 -5.78 -2.49 -0.96
CA PHE A 109 -5.15 -3.77 -0.64
C PHE A 109 -3.66 -3.61 -0.34
N PHE A 110 -2.93 -2.90 -1.21
CA PHE A 110 -1.49 -2.70 -1.05
C PHE A 110 -1.16 -1.67 0.04
N MET A 111 -2.00 -0.65 0.25
CA MET A 111 -1.87 0.25 1.40
C MET A 111 -1.99 -0.50 2.73
N ALA A 112 -2.91 -1.45 2.83
CA ALA A 112 -3.03 -2.28 4.03
C ALA A 112 -1.74 -3.06 4.31
N LEU A 113 -1.09 -3.63 3.29
CA LEU A 113 0.20 -4.30 3.44
C LEU A 113 1.29 -3.32 3.92
N GLY A 114 1.30 -2.08 3.40
CA GLY A 114 2.18 -1.02 3.86
C GLY A 114 1.96 -0.68 5.34
N HIS A 115 0.73 -0.45 5.76
CA HIS A 115 0.40 -0.19 7.17
C HIS A 115 0.79 -1.35 8.10
N LEU A 116 0.53 -2.59 7.69
CA LEU A 116 0.95 -3.78 8.44
C LEU A 116 2.47 -3.89 8.57
N ARG A 117 3.21 -3.47 7.52
CA ARG A 117 4.66 -3.41 7.56
C ARG A 117 5.15 -2.37 8.56
N ILE A 118 4.62 -1.15 8.53
CA ILE A 118 4.98 -0.07 9.47
C ILE A 118 4.65 -0.49 10.91
N ALA A 119 3.51 -1.16 11.12
CA ALA A 119 3.07 -1.63 12.44
C ALA A 119 4.00 -2.68 13.09
N ARG A 120 4.93 -3.27 12.32
CA ARG A 120 5.95 -4.20 12.82
C ARG A 120 7.24 -3.49 13.27
N LEU A 121 7.41 -2.21 12.97
CA LEU A 121 8.62 -1.46 13.30
C LEU A 121 8.67 -1.14 14.81
N PRO A 122 9.73 -1.52 15.54
CA PRO A 122 9.81 -1.29 16.99
C PRO A 122 9.72 0.18 17.40
N TRP A 123 10.31 1.08 16.61
CA TRP A 123 10.29 2.52 16.89
C TRP A 123 8.94 3.19 16.59
N ARG A 124 8.03 2.50 15.88
CA ARG A 124 6.64 2.95 15.64
C ARG A 124 5.64 2.27 16.57
N ALA A 125 6.09 1.63 17.67
CA ALA A 125 5.22 0.83 18.54
C ALA A 125 4.00 1.62 19.10
N GLY A 126 4.15 2.92 19.37
CA GLY A 126 3.06 3.77 19.85
C GLY A 126 1.95 4.02 18.83
N GLU A 127 2.23 3.85 17.54
CA GLU A 127 1.27 4.05 16.45
C GLU A 127 0.60 2.75 16.00
N ARG A 128 1.02 1.62 16.57
CA ARG A 128 0.68 0.28 16.08
C ARG A 128 -0.83 0.05 15.96
N ASP A 129 -1.60 0.43 16.97
CA ASP A 129 -3.05 0.17 16.95
C ASP A 129 -3.78 0.99 15.89
N ARG A 130 -3.36 2.25 15.70
CA ARG A 130 -3.84 3.12 14.61
C ARG A 130 -3.48 2.52 13.26
N LEU A 131 -2.23 2.12 13.04
CA LEU A 131 -1.79 1.51 11.77
C LEU A 131 -2.56 0.23 11.46
N LEU A 132 -2.84 -0.59 12.47
CA LEU A 132 -3.69 -1.76 12.29
C LEU A 132 -5.15 -1.40 11.98
N GLN A 133 -5.67 -0.26 12.49
CA GLN A 133 -7.03 0.21 12.15
C GLN A 133 -7.07 0.71 10.69
N GLU A 134 -6.07 1.46 10.26
CA GLU A 134 -5.93 1.93 8.87
C GLU A 134 -5.82 0.74 7.90
N ALA A 135 -5.01 -0.27 8.23
CA ALA A 135 -4.90 -1.48 7.42
C ALA A 135 -6.24 -2.22 7.29
N GLU A 136 -6.98 -2.31 8.39
CA GLU A 136 -8.29 -2.96 8.42
C GLU A 136 -9.35 -2.17 7.65
N ALA A 137 -9.33 -0.85 7.73
CA ALA A 137 -10.18 0.04 6.93
C ALA A 137 -9.87 -0.07 5.43
N CYS A 138 -8.58 -0.08 5.06
CA CYS A 138 -8.14 -0.28 3.68
C CYS A 138 -8.61 -1.64 3.12
N LEU A 139 -8.45 -2.72 3.90
CA LEU A 139 -8.93 -4.03 3.46
C LEU A 139 -10.47 -4.12 3.38
N ALA A 140 -11.18 -3.39 4.23
CA ALA A 140 -12.64 -3.30 4.22
C ALA A 140 -13.19 -2.38 3.10
N ALA A 141 -12.34 -1.51 2.53
CA ALA A 141 -12.69 -0.68 1.37
C ALA A 141 -12.75 -1.45 0.05
N ALA A 142 -12.43 -2.75 0.08
CA ALA A 142 -12.66 -3.66 -1.05
C ALA A 142 -14.15 -3.72 -1.41
N PRO A 143 -14.49 -3.94 -2.68
CA PRO A 143 -15.89 -4.07 -3.09
C PRO A 143 -16.47 -5.39 -2.60
N GLY A 144 -17.77 -5.35 -2.30
CA GLY A 144 -18.64 -6.50 -2.56
C GLY A 144 -18.78 -6.77 -4.05
#